data_AF-A0A8T1H872-F1
#
_entry.id   AF-A0A8T1H872-F1
#
_cell.length_a   1.000
_cell.length_b   1.000
_cell.length_c   1.000
_cell.angle_alpha   90.00
_cell.angle_beta   90.00
_cell.angle_gamma   90.00
#
_symmetry.space_group_name_H-M   'P 1'
#
loop_
_entity.id
_entity.type
_entity.pdbx_description
1 polymer ?
#
loop_
_entity_poly.entity_id
_entity_poly.type
_entity_poly.pdbx_seq_one_letter_code
_entity_poly.pdbx_strand_id
1 'polypeptide(L)'
;MLGRQVTPDDAFKLLSLDRAADNIFARSEYSTWLKYAIAFKRENPDVETKSVIGTLLAYHNDENLSRIIKMAEQTSTTKKMAAYIKNALLDEWVKANKAPAYVVNKLGTSSDDRKELLNTYLNKIKALE
;
A
#
# COMPACT_ATOMS: atom_id res chain seq x y z
N MET A 1 -9.76 -15.50 -19.11
CA MET A 1 -8.43 -15.40 -18.49
C MET A 1 -7.64 -14.37 -19.28
N LEU A 2 -7.23 -13.25 -18.66
CA LEU A 2 -6.26 -12.35 -19.28
C LEU A 2 -4.91 -13.07 -19.22
N GLY A 3 -4.53 -13.70 -20.34
CA GLY A 3 -3.27 -14.43 -20.43
C GLY A 3 -2.06 -13.53 -20.15
N ARG A 4 -0.90 -14.15 -19.99
CA ARG A 4 0.44 -13.64 -19.66
C ARG A 4 0.90 -12.31 -20.32
N GLN A 5 0.12 -11.71 -21.22
CA GLN A 5 0.35 -10.44 -21.91
C GLN A 5 0.01 -9.19 -21.09
N VAL A 6 -0.93 -9.26 -20.16
CA VAL A 6 -1.26 -8.13 -19.27
C VAL A 6 -0.66 -8.45 -17.91
N THR A 7 0.29 -7.67 -17.43
CA THR A 7 0.83 -7.85 -16.07
C THR A 7 -0.10 -7.21 -15.03
N PRO A 8 0.05 -7.51 -13.73
CA PRO A 8 -0.63 -6.76 -12.68
C PRO A 8 -0.40 -5.25 -12.76
N ASP A 9 0.79 -4.80 -13.17
CA ASP A 9 1.09 -3.38 -13.33
C ASP A 9 0.35 -2.77 -14.54
N ASP A 10 0.24 -3.51 -15.64
CA ASP A 10 -0.54 -3.07 -16.81
C ASP A 10 -2.03 -2.97 -16.46
N ALA A 11 -2.55 -3.99 -15.76
CA ALA A 11 -3.92 -3.99 -15.28
C ALA A 11 -4.20 -2.82 -14.33
N PHE A 12 -3.25 -2.45 -13.46
CA PHE A 12 -3.39 -1.31 -12.55
C PHE A 12 -3.61 0.01 -13.31
N LYS A 13 -2.85 0.22 -14.40
CA LYS A 13 -2.99 1.38 -15.28
C LYS A 13 -4.27 1.33 -16.12
N LEU A 14 -4.61 0.18 -16.68
CA LEU A 14 -5.83 0.00 -17.49
C LEU A 14 -7.08 0.33 -16.67
N LEU A 15 -7.06 0.00 -15.38
CA LEU A 15 -8.12 0.31 -14.41
C LEU A 15 -8.04 1.76 -13.87
N SER A 16 -7.10 2.56 -14.36
CA SER A 16 -6.86 3.95 -13.96
C SER A 16 -6.70 4.09 -12.44
N LEU A 17 -6.03 3.12 -11.82
CA LEU A 17 -5.71 3.16 -10.39
C LEU A 17 -4.45 4.00 -10.14
N ASP A 18 -3.58 4.18 -11.13
CA ASP A 18 -2.33 4.95 -11.08
C ASP A 18 -2.52 6.46 -10.92
N ARG A 19 -3.66 7.01 -11.34
CA ARG A 19 -3.90 8.47 -11.41
C ARG A 19 -4.82 9.00 -10.32
N ALA A 20 -5.18 8.16 -9.37
CA ALA A 20 -6.21 8.47 -8.42
C ALA A 20 -5.76 9.49 -7.36
N ALA A 21 -6.61 10.50 -7.15
CA ALA A 21 -6.47 11.47 -6.07
C ALA A 21 -7.47 11.22 -4.91
N ASP A 22 -8.30 10.17 -5.01
CA ASP A 22 -9.37 9.80 -4.11
C ASP A 22 -9.06 8.51 -3.32
N ASN A 23 -10.01 8.03 -2.52
CA ASN A 23 -9.87 6.77 -1.78
C ASN A 23 -9.97 5.56 -2.74
N ILE A 24 -8.85 5.17 -3.33
CA ILE A 24 -8.78 4.04 -4.28
C ILE A 24 -9.27 2.72 -3.70
N PHE A 25 -9.16 2.53 -2.37
CA PHE A 25 -9.55 1.28 -1.72
C PHE A 25 -11.08 1.10 -1.67
N ALA A 26 -11.85 2.16 -1.92
CA ALA A 26 -13.30 2.10 -2.06
C ALA A 26 -13.76 1.75 -3.49
N ARG A 27 -12.85 1.81 -4.47
CA ARG A 27 -13.17 1.55 -5.88
C ARG A 27 -13.28 0.05 -6.15
N SER A 28 -14.28 -0.35 -6.93
CA SER A 28 -14.46 -1.76 -7.31
C SER A 28 -13.29 -2.26 -8.17
N GLU A 29 -12.68 -1.37 -8.95
CA GLU A 29 -11.51 -1.62 -9.77
C GLU A 29 -10.30 -2.04 -8.94
N TYR A 30 -10.09 -1.46 -7.76
CA TYR A 30 -9.00 -1.89 -6.87
C TYR A 30 -9.23 -3.32 -6.38
N SER A 31 -10.46 -3.68 -6.03
CA SER A 31 -10.79 -5.06 -5.62
C SER A 31 -10.57 -6.06 -6.76
N THR A 32 -10.99 -5.70 -7.98
CA THR A 32 -10.77 -6.49 -9.20
C THR A 32 -9.28 -6.67 -9.47
N TRP A 33 -8.51 -5.58 -9.44
CA TRP A 33 -7.06 -5.61 -9.63
C TRP A 33 -6.37 -6.48 -8.58
N LEU A 34 -6.71 -6.35 -7.30
CA LEU A 34 -6.08 -7.11 -6.23
C LEU A 34 -6.30 -8.62 -6.40
N LYS A 35 -7.52 -9.04 -6.72
CA LYS A 35 -7.83 -10.46 -7.01
C LYS A 35 -7.04 -10.95 -8.22
N TYR A 36 -6.96 -10.12 -9.27
CA TYR A 36 -6.20 -10.43 -10.46
C TYR A 36 -4.70 -10.57 -10.18
N ALA A 37 -4.09 -9.63 -9.45
CA ALA A 37 -2.67 -9.67 -9.10
C ALA A 37 -2.29 -10.92 -8.29
N ILE A 38 -3.15 -11.31 -7.34
CA ILE A 38 -2.99 -12.54 -6.55
C ILE A 38 -3.07 -13.79 -7.44
N ALA A 39 -4.09 -13.86 -8.32
CA ALA A 39 -4.25 -14.99 -9.24
C ALA A 39 -3.08 -15.06 -10.23
N PHE A 40 -2.67 -13.93 -10.81
CA PHE A 40 -1.57 -13.84 -11.75
C PHE A 40 -0.26 -14.36 -11.14
N LYS A 41 0.09 -13.91 -9.92
CA LYS A 41 1.30 -14.37 -9.23
C LYS A 41 1.29 -15.88 -8.96
N ARG A 42 0.12 -16.44 -8.62
CA ARG A 42 -0.05 -17.88 -8.38
C ARG A 42 0.07 -18.69 -9.67
N GLU A 43 -0.47 -18.18 -10.77
CA GLU A 43 -0.55 -18.87 -12.06
C GLU A 43 0.72 -18.67 -12.91
N ASN A 44 1.55 -17.67 -12.60
CA ASN A 44 2.80 -17.35 -13.30
C ASN A 44 3.95 -17.19 -12.29
N PRO A 45 4.33 -18.26 -11.55
CA PRO A 45 5.34 -18.17 -10.49
C PRO A 45 6.75 -17.83 -11.00
N ASP A 46 6.99 -18.01 -12.29
CA ASP A 46 8.23 -17.70 -12.99
C ASP A 46 8.31 -16.24 -13.47
N VAL A 47 7.21 -15.48 -13.36
CA VAL A 47 7.17 -14.07 -13.71
C VAL A 47 7.34 -13.23 -12.45
N GLU A 48 8.40 -12.42 -12.41
CA GLU A 48 8.60 -11.49 -11.32
C GLU A 48 7.51 -10.42 -11.33
N THR A 49 6.81 -10.28 -10.20
CA THR A 49 5.76 -9.26 -10.01
C THR A 49 6.02 -8.50 -8.73
N LYS A 50 5.72 -7.19 -8.73
CA LYS A 50 5.73 -6.39 -7.51
C LYS A 50 4.73 -6.95 -6.49
N SER A 51 5.03 -6.74 -5.20
CA SER A 51 4.04 -6.92 -4.14
C SER A 51 2.92 -5.88 -4.31
N VAL A 52 1.78 -6.10 -3.62
CA VAL A 52 0.67 -5.11 -3.63
C VAL A 52 1.17 -3.73 -3.20
N ILE A 53 1.92 -3.65 -2.11
CA ILE A 53 2.51 -2.39 -1.65
C ILE A 53 3.55 -1.83 -2.62
N GLY A 54 4.32 -2.71 -3.28
CA GLY A 54 5.29 -2.32 -4.30
C GLY A 54 4.64 -1.66 -5.52
N THR A 55 3.52 -2.21 -6.02
CA THR A 55 2.76 -1.58 -7.11
C THR A 55 2.18 -0.23 -6.66
N LEU A 56 1.61 -0.15 -5.45
CA LEU A 56 1.09 1.11 -4.91
C LEU A 56 2.18 2.18 -4.82
N LEU A 57 3.37 1.85 -4.31
CA LEU A 57 4.50 2.77 -4.21
C LEU A 57 5.07 3.18 -5.58
N ALA A 58 4.97 2.30 -6.59
CA ALA A 58 5.43 2.60 -7.94
C ALA A 58 4.58 3.67 -8.64
N TYR A 59 3.28 3.77 -8.31
CA TYR A 59 2.35 4.70 -8.94
C TYR A 59 1.87 5.83 -8.01
N HIS A 60 1.98 5.64 -6.71
CA HIS A 60 1.66 6.63 -5.69
C HIS A 60 2.85 6.76 -4.77
N ASN A 61 3.56 7.88 -4.89
CA ASN A 61 4.66 8.18 -3.99
C ASN A 61 4.21 8.21 -2.52
N ASP A 62 5.17 8.19 -1.59
CA ASP A 62 4.92 8.17 -0.14
C ASP A 62 3.89 9.21 0.32
N GLU A 63 3.92 10.42 -0.26
CA GLU A 63 2.97 11.49 0.08
C GLU A 63 1.55 11.13 -0.36
N ASN A 64 1.36 10.78 -1.63
CA ASN A 64 0.03 10.47 -2.14
C ASN A 64 -0.54 9.21 -1.49
N LEU A 65 0.28 8.16 -1.33
CA LEU A 65 -0.16 6.92 -0.69
C LEU A 65 -0.54 7.14 0.78
N SER A 66 0.23 7.94 1.52
CA SER A 66 -0.12 8.30 2.91
C SER A 66 -1.46 9.02 2.98
N ARG A 67 -1.74 9.94 2.05
CA ARG A 67 -3.02 10.65 1.96
C ARG A 67 -4.17 9.70 1.66
N ILE A 68 -4.00 8.77 0.72
CA ILE A 68 -5.00 7.74 0.38
C ILE A 68 -5.30 6.86 1.59
N ILE A 69 -4.27 6.39 2.30
CA ILE A 69 -4.43 5.60 3.53
C ILE A 69 -5.26 6.36 4.57
N LYS A 70 -4.93 7.64 4.82
CA LYS A 70 -5.67 8.47 5.80
C LYS A 70 -7.16 8.62 5.42
N MET A 71 -7.46 8.88 4.14
CA MET A 71 -8.85 8.94 3.67
C MET A 71 -9.58 7.61 3.87
N ALA A 72 -8.88 6.50 3.63
CA ALA A 72 -9.44 5.17 3.75
C ALA A 72 -9.64 4.70 5.21
N GLU A 73 -8.80 5.15 6.14
CA GLU A 73 -8.97 4.90 7.58
C GLU A 73 -10.24 5.57 8.15
N GLN A 74 -10.66 6.69 7.54
CA GLN A 74 -11.88 7.42 7.90
C GLN A 74 -13.16 6.78 7.37
N THR A 75 -13.07 5.89 6.38
CA THR A 75 -14.22 5.24 5.77
C THR A 75 -14.39 3.83 6.34
N SER A 76 -15.55 3.54 6.95
CA SER A 76 -15.79 2.28 7.68
C SER A 76 -15.57 1.03 6.83
N THR A 77 -15.94 1.07 5.55
CA THR A 77 -15.80 -0.06 4.61
C THR A 77 -14.35 -0.31 4.18
N THR A 78 -13.49 0.71 4.18
CA THR A 78 -12.08 0.59 3.74
C THR A 78 -11.08 0.56 4.89
N LYS A 79 -11.51 0.81 6.13
CA LYS A 79 -10.65 0.91 7.31
C LYS A 79 -9.73 -0.30 7.50
N LYS A 80 -10.25 -1.52 7.31
CA LYS A 80 -9.45 -2.75 7.41
C LYS A 80 -8.38 -2.84 6.32
N MET A 81 -8.71 -2.50 5.08
CA MET A 81 -7.76 -2.47 3.97
C MET A 81 -6.69 -1.40 4.20
N ALA A 82 -7.09 -0.21 4.67
CA ALA A 82 -6.17 0.86 4.99
C ALA A 82 -5.15 0.46 6.07
N ALA A 83 -5.59 -0.21 7.13
CA ALA A 83 -4.70 -0.72 8.18
C ALA A 83 -3.69 -1.75 7.64
N TYR A 84 -4.14 -2.66 6.76
CA TYR A 84 -3.25 -3.64 6.11
C TYR A 84 -2.19 -2.96 5.25
N ILE A 85 -2.60 -2.02 4.39
CA ILE A 85 -1.67 -1.29 3.52
C ILE A 85 -0.74 -0.38 4.33
N LYS A 86 -1.23 0.27 5.39
CA LYS A 86 -0.41 1.05 6.33
C LYS A 86 0.68 0.18 6.94
N ASN A 87 0.33 -1.00 7.44
CA ASN A 87 1.31 -1.92 8.02
C ASN A 87 2.36 -2.40 6.99
N ALA A 88 1.93 -2.74 5.77
CA ALA A 88 2.84 -3.12 4.69
C ALA A 88 3.77 -1.95 4.28
N LEU A 89 3.26 -0.72 4.26
CA LEU A 89 4.07 0.48 3.99
C LEU A 89 5.12 0.69 5.07
N LEU A 90 4.79 0.47 6.34
CA LEU A 90 5.76 0.52 7.43
C LEU A 90 6.87 -0.52 7.22
N ASP A 91 6.52 -1.75 6.84
CA ASP A 91 7.52 -2.79 6.56
C ASP A 91 8.47 -2.40 5.42
N GLU A 92 7.96 -1.78 4.34
CA GLU A 92 8.80 -1.26 3.25
C GLU A 92 9.68 -0.08 3.69
N TRP A 93 9.15 0.83 4.51
CA TRP A 93 9.93 1.96 5.03
C TRP A 93 11.03 1.53 6.01
N VAL A 94 10.80 0.47 6.80
CA VAL A 94 11.85 -0.12 7.64
C VAL A 94 12.97 -0.67 6.75
N LYS A 95 12.65 -1.48 5.72
CA LYS A 95 13.66 -2.01 4.78
C LYS A 95 14.43 -0.90 4.07
N ALA A 96 13.77 0.22 3.78
CA ALA A 96 14.37 1.39 3.16
C ALA A 96 15.09 2.33 4.16
N ASN A 97 15.23 1.93 5.44
CA ASN A 97 15.87 2.71 6.51
C ASN A 97 15.31 4.14 6.63
N LYS A 98 14.00 4.32 6.44
CA LYS A 98 13.37 5.64 6.60
C LYS A 98 13.43 6.07 8.07
N ALA A 99 13.83 7.33 8.30
CA ALA A 99 13.90 7.89 9.65
C ALA A 99 12.52 7.86 10.34
N PRO A 100 12.42 7.53 11.65
CA PRO A 100 11.14 7.54 12.36
C PRO A 100 10.38 8.87 12.26
N ALA A 101 11.11 10.00 12.26
CA ALA A 101 10.53 11.33 12.06
C ALA A 101 9.81 11.47 10.70
N TYR A 102 10.36 10.87 9.63
CA TYR A 102 9.72 10.85 8.32
C TYR A 102 8.38 10.11 8.36
N VAL A 103 8.36 8.94 9.00
CA VAL A 103 7.17 8.09 9.12
C VAL A 103 6.05 8.79 9.86
N VAL A 104 6.33 9.37 11.03
CA VAL A 104 5.31 10.07 11.84
C VAL A 104 4.79 11.33 11.16
N ASN A 105 5.64 12.03 10.40
CA ASN A 105 5.22 13.21 9.64
C ASN A 105 4.30 12.84 8.47
N LYS A 106 4.56 11.71 7.79
CA LYS A 106 3.77 11.28 6.64
C LYS A 106 2.44 10.64 7.05
N LEU A 107 2.43 9.75 8.04
CA LEU A 107 1.24 8.95 8.38
C LEU A 107 0.49 9.44 9.63
N GLY A 108 1.11 10.24 10.49
CA GLY A 108 0.45 10.75 11.69
C GLY A 108 -0.74 11.66 11.38
N THR A 109 -1.79 11.53 12.19
CA THR A 109 -3.03 12.32 12.10
C THR A 109 -3.32 13.12 13.36
N SER A 110 -2.86 12.66 14.53
CA SER A 110 -2.98 13.36 15.82
C SER A 110 -1.72 13.17 16.66
N SER A 111 -1.61 13.87 17.80
CA SER A 111 -0.49 13.66 18.73
C SER A 111 -0.43 12.23 19.25
N ASP A 112 -1.58 11.63 19.57
CA ASP A 112 -1.62 10.28 20.14
C ASP A 112 -1.34 9.22 19.08
N ASP A 113 -1.90 9.38 17.87
CA ASP A 113 -1.61 8.51 16.73
C ASP A 113 -0.12 8.57 16.36
N ARG A 114 0.52 9.75 16.40
CA ARG A 114 1.97 9.86 16.17
C ARG A 114 2.80 9.07 17.20
N LYS A 115 2.39 9.06 18.47
CA LYS A 115 3.09 8.29 19.53
C LYS A 115 2.92 6.79 19.31
N GLU A 116 1.70 6.35 19.02
CA GLU A 116 1.42 4.94 18.71
C GLU A 116 2.21 4.48 17.48
N LEU A 117 2.12 5.23 16.38
CA LEU A 117 2.82 4.97 15.13
C LEU A 117 4.34 4.90 15.33
N LEU A 118 4.91 5.83 16.10
CA LEU A 118 6.34 5.81 16.42
C LEU A 118 6.73 4.51 17.14
N ASN A 119 5.97 4.13 18.17
CA ASN A 119 6.24 2.90 18.92
C ASN A 119 6.13 1.66 18.02
N THR A 120 5.08 1.57 17.20
CA THR A 120 4.92 0.47 16.23
C THR A 120 6.10 0.40 15.27
N TYR A 121 6.54 1.52 14.71
CA TYR A 121 7.63 1.57 13.75
C TYR A 121 8.99 1.21 14.38
N LEU A 122 9.29 1.73 15.57
CA LEU A 122 10.52 1.39 16.30
C LEU A 122 10.56 -0.10 16.68
N ASN A 123 9.43 -0.71 17.04
CA ASN A 123 9.39 -2.14 17.31
C ASN A 123 9.66 -2.98 16.07
N LYS A 124 9.21 -2.54 14.89
CA LYS A 124 9.53 -3.21 13.61
C LYS A 124 11.01 -3.11 13.26
N ILE A 125 11.65 -1.96 13.49
CA ILE A 125 13.10 -1.79 13.30
C ILE A 125 13.86 -2.80 14.18
N LYS A 126 13.54 -2.85 15.48
CA LYS A 126 14.19 -3.77 16.43
C LYS A 126 13.98 -5.25 16.08
N ALA A 127 12.86 -5.60 15.44
CA ALA A 127 12.57 -6.98 15.06
C ALA A 127 13.38 -7.48 13.85
N LEU A 128 14.12 -6.60 13.17
CA LEU A 128 15.02 -6.96 12.06
C LEU A 128 16.49 -7.07 12.48
N GLU A 129 16.82 -6.65 13.70
CA GLU A 129 18.15 -6.77 14.32
C GLU A 129 18.33 -8.15 14.96
#